data_AF-A0A512DAK1-F1
#
_entry.id   AF-A0A512DAK1-F1
#
_cell.length_a   1.000
_cell.length_b   1.000
_cell.length_c   1.000
_cell.angle_alpha   90.00
_cell.angle_beta   90.00
_cell.angle_gamma   90.00
#
_symmetry.space_group_name_H-M   'P 1'
#
loop_
_entity.id
_entity.type
_entity.pdbx_description
1 polymer ?
#
loop_
_entity_poly.entity_id
_entity_poly.type
_entity_poly.pdbx_seq_one_letter_code
_entity_poly.pdbx_strand_id
1 'polypeptide(L)'
;MLRGMHHRVAFEGRTLVVERPYSARPRLLADGAELPKDHVGRYLLPDQHGTPRTIEVGFDLKNLAPRLQIGAQRVLTAAPLPKAAWMLLAPAVVLGLLGGALGAILGITAAVLAAHHLRSRRWPDVARALGIELAAVLVYLGVATLVRML
;
A
#
# COMPACT_ATOMS: atom_id res chain seq x y z
N MET A 1 11.19 -3.48 -6.31
CA MET A 1 11.63 -2.70 -5.12
C MET A 1 11.00 -1.31 -5.24
N LEU A 2 9.97 -1.00 -4.44
CA LEU A 2 9.24 0.29 -4.46
C LEU A 2 10.12 1.40 -3.85
N ARG A 3 11.18 1.81 -4.55
CA ARG A 3 12.07 2.91 -4.13
C ARG A 3 11.36 4.25 -4.35
N GLY A 4 11.18 5.03 -3.29
CA GLY A 4 10.75 6.44 -3.37
C GLY A 4 9.26 6.73 -3.12
N MET A 5 8.44 5.76 -2.71
CA MET A 5 7.08 6.09 -2.25
C MET A 5 7.15 6.67 -0.84
N HIS A 6 7.05 7.99 -0.76
CA HIS A 6 6.85 8.74 0.47
C HIS A 6 5.42 9.27 0.47
N HIS A 7 4.65 8.94 1.51
CA HIS A 7 3.31 9.51 1.66
C HIS A 7 3.37 10.65 2.66
N ARG A 8 2.86 11.81 2.28
CA ARG A 8 2.78 12.99 3.14
C ARG A 8 1.38 13.13 3.69
N VAL A 9 1.29 13.33 4.99
CA VAL A 9 0.02 13.51 5.70
C VAL A 9 0.17 14.71 6.64
N ALA A 10 -0.73 15.68 6.54
CA ALA A 10 -0.80 16.77 7.49
C ALA A 10 -1.57 16.33 8.74
N PHE A 11 -1.00 16.55 9.92
CA PHE A 11 -1.63 16.24 11.20
C PHE A 11 -1.27 17.30 12.24
N GLU A 12 -2.27 17.95 12.84
CA GLU A 12 -2.10 19.00 13.87
C GLU A 12 -1.06 20.09 13.50
N GLY A 13 -1.00 20.46 12.21
CA GLY A 13 -0.07 21.48 11.69
C GLY A 13 1.33 20.97 11.35
N ARG A 14 1.63 19.69 11.58
CA ARG A 14 2.89 19.04 11.20
C ARG A 14 2.74 18.23 9.91
N THR A 15 3.83 18.13 9.16
CA THR A 15 3.91 17.25 7.99
C THR A 15 4.55 15.93 8.39
N LEU A 16 3.75 14.86 8.41
CA LEU A 16 4.23 13.51 8.61
C LEU A 16 4.59 12.89 7.25
N VAL A 17 5.74 12.23 7.19
CA VAL A 17 6.22 11.54 5.98
C VAL A 17 6.39 10.06 6.29
N VAL A 18 5.64 9.21 5.61
CA VAL A 18 5.79 7.75 5.68
C VAL A 18 6.68 7.28 4.54
N GLU A 19 7.90 6.86 4.85
CA GLU A 19 8.79 6.23 3.88
C GLU A 19 8.60 4.71 3.86
N ARG A 20 8.67 4.12 2.65
CA ARG A 20 8.57 2.67 2.45
C ARG A 20 7.32 2.09 3.14
N PRO A 21 6.13 2.64 2.88
CA PRO A 21 4.93 2.33 3.65
C PRO A 21 4.40 0.89 3.43
N TYR A 22 4.90 0.19 2.40
CA TYR A 22 4.62 -1.21 2.12
C TYR A 22 5.70 -2.17 2.64
N SER A 23 6.71 -1.66 3.35
CA SER A 23 7.77 -2.47 3.96
C SER A 23 7.34 -2.99 5.33
N ALA A 24 7.91 -4.11 5.76
CA ALA A 24 7.82 -4.58 7.15
C ALA A 24 8.42 -3.57 8.17
N ARG A 25 9.25 -2.63 7.71
CA ARG A 25 9.86 -1.58 8.55
C ARG A 25 9.62 -0.20 7.91
N PRO A 26 8.37 0.31 7.90
CA PRO A 26 8.09 1.65 7.41
C PRO A 26 8.78 2.66 8.32
N ARG A 27 9.28 3.77 7.77
CA ARG A 27 9.83 4.89 8.57
C ARG A 27 8.81 6.02 8.63
N LEU A 28 8.59 6.56 9.82
CA LEU A 28 7.71 7.70 10.01
C LEU A 28 8.57 8.89 10.44
N LEU A 29 8.59 9.92 9.61
CA LEU A 29 9.31 11.16 9.87
C LEU A 29 8.30 12.26 10.22
N ALA A 30 8.66 13.11 11.17
CA ALA A 30 8.00 14.40 11.40
C ALA A 30 9.06 15.49 11.25
N ASP A 31 8.76 16.51 10.45
CA ASP A 31 9.65 17.67 10.24
C ASP A 31 11.09 17.28 9.85
N GLY A 32 11.24 16.16 9.12
CA GLY A 32 12.53 15.64 8.63
C GLY A 32 13.26 14.69 9.57
N ALA A 33 12.82 14.53 10.82
CA ALA A 33 13.41 13.60 11.79
C ALA A 33 12.54 12.35 11.97
N GLU A 34 13.17 11.19 12.16
CA GLU A 34 12.43 9.95 12.44
C GLU A 34 11.83 10.01 13.84
N LEU A 35 10.53 9.70 13.94
CA LEU A 35 9.85 9.70 15.22
C LEU A 35 10.39 8.58 16.11
N PRO A 36 10.53 8.82 17.42
CA PRO A 36 10.92 7.78 18.37
C PRO A 36 9.85 6.69 18.41
N LYS A 37 10.27 5.47 18.76
CA LYS A 37 9.39 4.31 18.92
C LYS A 37 9.26 3.94 20.40
N ASP A 38 8.11 3.40 20.76
CA ASP A 38 7.92 2.71 22.03
C ASP A 38 8.55 1.31 22.02
N HIS A 39 8.47 0.63 23.17
CA HIS A 39 8.99 -0.72 23.37
C HIS A 39 8.30 -1.80 22.52
N VAL A 40 7.14 -1.50 21.93
CA VAL A 40 6.39 -2.39 21.03
C VAL A 40 6.57 -1.99 19.56
N GLY A 41 7.40 -0.97 19.28
CA GLY A 41 7.72 -0.52 17.93
C GLY A 41 6.74 0.48 17.32
N ARG A 42 5.80 1.03 18.09
CA ARG A 42 4.86 2.07 17.64
C ARG A 42 5.53 3.43 17.71
N TYR A 43 5.24 4.30 16.75
CA TYR A 43 5.82 5.64 16.73
C TYR A 43 5.16 6.56 17.76
N LEU A 44 5.92 7.50 18.33
CA LEU A 44 5.43 8.46 19.30
C LEU A 44 5.54 9.87 18.70
N LEU A 45 4.41 10.58 18.64
CA LEU A 45 4.34 11.98 18.23
C LEU A 45 3.79 12.80 19.41
N PRO A 46 4.58 13.72 19.99
CA PRO A 46 4.06 14.62 21.01
C PRO A 46 3.04 15.58 20.40
N ASP A 47 1.88 15.72 21.02
CA ASP A 47 0.87 16.70 20.64
C ASP A 47 1.29 18.14 21.01
N GLN A 48 0.40 19.11 20.76
CA GLN A 48 0.66 20.53 21.06
C GLN A 48 0.86 20.82 22.57
N HIS A 49 0.46 19.91 23.45
CA HIS A 49 0.62 20.02 24.91
C HIS A 49 1.78 19.15 25.42
N GLY A 50 2.59 18.57 24.52
CA GLY A 50 3.71 17.69 24.89
C GLY A 50 3.30 16.27 25.29
N THR A 51 2.02 15.92 25.17
CA THR A 51 1.55 14.57 25.50
C THR A 51 1.86 13.62 24.35
N PRO A 52 2.56 12.49 24.58
CA PRO A 52 2.90 11.57 23.50
C PRO A 52 1.65 10.84 22.99
N ARG A 53 1.39 10.97 21.68
CA ARG A 53 0.39 10.16 20.98
C ARG A 53 1.05 9.03 20.20
N THR A 54 0.47 7.86 20.31
CA THR A 54 0.93 6.67 19.60
C THR A 54 0.44 6.69 18.15
N ILE A 55 1.36 6.41 17.22
CA ILE A 55 1.12 6.27 15.79
C ILE A 55 1.49 4.87 15.34
N GLU A 56 0.52 4.17 14.76
CA GLU A 56 0.71 2.89 14.11
C GLU A 56 0.63 3.05 12.59
N VAL A 57 1.61 2.49 11.89
CA VAL A 57 1.58 2.35 10.43
C VAL A 57 0.96 1.00 10.12
N GLY A 58 -0.14 1.00 9.35
CA GLY A 58 -0.83 -0.22 8.96
C GLY A 58 -1.24 -0.21 7.50
N PHE A 59 -2.04 -1.20 7.13
CA PHE A 59 -2.64 -1.31 5.81
C PHE A 59 -4.16 -1.26 5.90
N ASP A 60 -4.80 -0.55 4.97
CA ASP A 60 -6.24 -0.56 4.77
C ASP A 60 -6.60 -1.45 3.57
N LEU A 61 -7.16 -2.62 3.86
CA LEU A 61 -7.63 -3.55 2.84
C LEU A 61 -8.78 -2.96 2.00
N LYS A 62 -9.60 -2.07 2.56
CA LYS A 62 -10.73 -1.45 1.84
C LYS A 62 -10.29 -0.43 0.80
N ASN A 63 -9.07 0.07 0.90
CA ASN A 63 -8.54 1.03 -0.06
C ASN A 63 -7.28 0.51 -0.75
N LEU A 64 -6.77 -0.67 -0.37
CA LEU A 64 -5.49 -1.22 -0.81
C LEU A 64 -4.35 -0.22 -0.68
N ALA A 65 -4.31 0.50 0.44
CA ALA A 65 -3.36 1.57 0.71
C ALA A 65 -2.81 1.49 2.13
N PRO A 66 -1.61 2.03 2.37
CA PRO A 66 -1.13 2.25 3.73
C PRO A 66 -2.08 3.21 4.48
N ARG A 67 -2.11 3.06 5.80
CA ARG A 67 -2.88 3.93 6.69
C ARG A 67 -2.03 4.29 7.90
N LEU A 68 -2.27 5.47 8.45
CA LEU A 68 -1.78 5.88 9.75
C LEU A 68 -2.92 5.83 10.75
N GLN A 69 -2.68 5.25 11.91
CA GLN A 69 -3.60 5.30 13.03
C GLN A 69 -2.94 6.10 14.15
N ILE A 70 -3.51 7.26 14.46
CA ILE A 70 -2.98 8.22 15.44
C ILE A 70 -3.96 8.22 16.61
N GLY A 71 -3.64 7.50 17.68
CA GLY A 71 -4.60 7.20 18.74
C GLY A 71 -5.89 6.56 18.18
N ALA A 72 -7.03 7.24 18.38
CA ALA A 72 -8.34 6.80 17.87
C ALA A 72 -8.61 7.22 16.41
N GLN A 73 -7.82 8.13 15.85
CA GLN A 73 -8.06 8.67 14.51
C GLN A 73 -7.38 7.84 13.43
N ARG A 74 -8.13 7.52 12.37
CA ARG A 74 -7.60 6.85 11.17
C ARG A 74 -7.36 7.87 10.08
N VAL A 75 -6.13 7.94 9.60
CA VAL A 75 -5.73 8.84 8.51
C VAL A 75 -5.24 7.99 7.33
N LEU A 76 -5.92 8.13 6.20
CA LEU A 76 -5.51 7.46 4.97
C LEU A 76 -4.31 8.18 4.37
N THR A 77 -3.29 7.43 3.98
CA THR A 77 -2.08 8.02 3.37
C THR A 77 -2.25 8.27 1.86
N ALA A 78 -3.36 7.81 1.29
CA ALA A 78 -3.69 7.97 -0.12
C ALA A 78 -5.20 8.23 -0.29
N ALA A 79 -5.57 8.81 -1.43
CA ALA A 79 -6.97 8.99 -1.79
C ALA A 79 -7.69 7.62 -1.85
N PRO A 80 -8.98 7.57 -1.48
CA PRO A 80 -9.76 6.35 -1.55
C PRO A 80 -9.88 5.86 -2.99
N LEU A 81 -9.96 4.53 -3.15
CA LEU A 81 -10.03 3.93 -4.48
C LEU A 81 -11.42 4.19 -5.11
N PRO A 82 -11.50 4.67 -6.36
CA PRO A 82 -12.79 4.87 -7.02
C PRO A 82 -13.58 3.55 -7.14
N LYS A 83 -14.91 3.59 -7.03
CA LYS A 83 -15.75 2.38 -7.16
C LYS A 83 -15.49 1.63 -8.48
N ALA A 84 -15.34 2.35 -9.59
CA ALA A 84 -15.06 1.75 -10.90
C ALA A 84 -13.69 1.04 -10.98
N ALA A 85 -12.71 1.47 -10.17
CA ALA A 85 -11.39 0.85 -10.16
C ALA A 85 -11.43 -0.59 -9.60
N TRP A 86 -12.40 -0.91 -8.74
CA TRP A 86 -12.56 -2.28 -8.24
C TRP A 86 -12.86 -3.30 -9.33
N MET A 87 -13.60 -2.90 -10.37
CA MET A 87 -13.86 -3.78 -11.52
C MET A 87 -12.58 -4.08 -12.29
N LEU A 88 -11.65 -3.13 -12.35
CA LEU A 88 -10.37 -3.28 -13.04
C LEU A 88 -9.36 -4.16 -12.28
N LEU A 89 -9.59 -4.40 -10.98
CA LEU A 89 -8.80 -5.30 -10.15
C LEU A 89 -9.33 -6.74 -10.13
N ALA A 90 -10.45 -7.00 -10.81
CA ALA A 90 -11.04 -8.34 -10.88
C ALA A 90 -10.06 -9.42 -11.39
N PRO A 91 -9.20 -9.16 -12.41
CA PRO A 91 -8.25 -10.16 -12.88
C PRO A 91 -7.27 -10.62 -11.80
N ALA A 92 -6.67 -9.71 -11.04
CA ALA A 92 -5.81 -10.02 -9.89
C ALA A 92 -6.52 -10.88 -8.83
N VAL A 93 -7.79 -10.59 -8.55
CA VAL A 93 -8.58 -11.38 -7.59
C VAL A 93 -8.81 -12.80 -8.11
N VAL A 94 -9.22 -12.93 -9.37
CA VAL A 94 -9.42 -14.24 -10.02
C VAL A 94 -8.12 -15.04 -10.05
N LEU A 95 -7.00 -14.39 -10.39
CA LEU A 95 -5.67 -14.99 -10.36
C LEU A 95 -5.32 -15.50 -8.95
N GLY A 96 -5.65 -14.70 -7.92
CA GLY A 96 -5.46 -15.05 -6.53
C GLY A 96 -6.22 -16.30 -6.10
N LEU A 97 -7.49 -16.39 -6.50
CA LEU A 97 -8.38 -17.49 -6.09
C LEU A 97 -8.10 -18.78 -6.87
N LEU A 98 -7.90 -18.69 -8.18
CA LEU A 98 -7.75 -19.87 -9.05
C LEU A 98 -6.32 -20.37 -9.12
N GLY A 99 -5.33 -19.49 -8.92
CA GLY A 99 -3.92 -19.83 -9.10
C GLY A 99 -3.24 -20.45 -7.88
N GLY A 100 -3.97 -20.73 -6.80
CA GLY A 100 -3.42 -21.27 -5.55
C GLY A 100 -2.45 -20.30 -4.86
N ALA A 101 -1.46 -20.81 -4.14
CA ALA A 101 -0.52 -19.97 -3.38
C ALA A 101 0.27 -18.98 -4.26
N LEU A 102 0.73 -19.45 -5.42
CA LEU A 102 1.45 -18.59 -6.38
C LEU A 102 0.52 -17.52 -6.97
N GLY A 103 -0.69 -17.93 -7.35
CA GLY A 103 -1.73 -17.01 -7.82
C GLY A 103 -2.05 -15.94 -6.78
N ALA A 104 -2.18 -16.32 -5.51
CA ALA A 104 -2.45 -15.41 -4.40
C ALA A 104 -1.35 -14.36 -4.23
N ILE A 105 -0.07 -14.76 -4.26
CA ILE A 105 1.06 -13.82 -4.14
C ILE A 105 1.06 -12.83 -5.31
N LEU A 106 0.92 -13.32 -6.54
CA LEU A 106 0.93 -12.48 -7.74
C LEU A 106 -0.29 -11.58 -7.79
N GLY A 107 -1.49 -12.12 -7.52
CA GLY A 107 -2.75 -11.40 -7.49
C GLY A 107 -2.76 -10.28 -6.45
N ILE A 108 -2.36 -10.55 -5.20
CA ILE A 108 -2.27 -9.52 -4.16
C ILE A 108 -1.28 -8.43 -4.57
N THR A 109 -0.11 -8.82 -5.07
CA THR A 109 0.93 -7.86 -5.49
C THR A 109 0.43 -6.98 -6.65
N ALA A 110 -0.18 -7.59 -7.67
CA ALA A 110 -0.74 -6.90 -8.82
C ALA A 110 -1.85 -5.94 -8.38
N ALA A 111 -2.79 -6.39 -7.55
CA ALA A 111 -3.89 -5.59 -7.06
C ALA A 111 -3.41 -4.34 -6.31
N VAL A 112 -2.40 -4.47 -5.43
CA VAL A 112 -1.85 -3.34 -4.69
C VAL A 112 -1.15 -2.33 -5.61
N LEU A 113 -0.39 -2.81 -6.60
CA LEU A 113 0.32 -1.96 -7.56
C LEU A 113 -0.62 -1.28 -8.56
N ALA A 114 -1.61 -2.01 -9.08
CA ALA A 114 -2.64 -1.49 -9.96
C ALA A 114 -3.52 -0.47 -9.22
N ALA A 115 -3.95 -0.77 -7.99
CA ALA A 115 -4.69 0.16 -7.14
C ALA A 115 -3.91 1.47 -6.89
N HIS A 116 -2.58 1.42 -6.79
CA HIS A 116 -1.76 2.63 -6.70
C HIS A 116 -1.96 3.57 -7.88
N HIS A 117 -1.95 3.04 -9.10
CA HIS A 117 -2.08 3.81 -10.32
C HIS A 117 -3.54 4.21 -10.60
N LEU A 118 -4.51 3.35 -10.28
CA LEU A 118 -5.93 3.64 -10.50
C LEU A 118 -6.49 4.77 -9.62
N ARG A 119 -5.72 5.23 -8.61
CA ARG A 119 -6.09 6.42 -7.83
C ARG A 119 -5.98 7.70 -8.64
N SER A 120 -5.01 7.81 -9.54
CA SER A 120 -5.00 8.90 -10.51
C SER A 120 -5.94 8.53 -11.64
N ARG A 121 -7.04 9.27 -11.80
CA ARG A 121 -8.01 9.08 -12.90
C ARG A 121 -7.45 9.47 -14.27
N ARG A 122 -6.13 9.41 -14.45
CA ARG A 122 -5.41 9.78 -15.66
C ARG A 122 -5.24 8.52 -16.51
N TRP A 123 -5.55 8.65 -17.80
CA TRP A 123 -5.47 7.55 -18.75
C TRP A 123 -4.13 6.79 -18.74
N PRO A 124 -2.96 7.46 -18.68
CA PRO A 124 -1.67 6.77 -18.62
C PRO A 124 -1.53 5.84 -17.40
N ASP A 125 -2.13 6.21 -16.27
CA ASP A 125 -2.05 5.41 -15.05
C ASP A 125 -3.04 4.24 -15.07
N VAL A 126 -4.21 4.41 -15.69
CA VAL A 126 -5.12 3.30 -15.98
C VAL A 126 -4.47 2.27 -16.90
N ALA A 127 -3.80 2.72 -17.97
CA ALA A 127 -3.09 1.82 -18.89
C ALA A 127 -1.96 1.05 -18.17
N ARG A 128 -1.21 1.71 -17.27
CA ARG A 128 -0.21 1.05 -16.42
C ARG A 128 -0.84 0.00 -15.51
N ALA A 129 -1.96 0.31 -14.88
CA ALA A 129 -2.67 -0.64 -14.02
C ALA A 129 -3.08 -1.91 -14.79
N LEU A 130 -3.65 -1.76 -15.98
CA LEU A 130 -3.98 -2.89 -16.85
C LEU A 130 -2.73 -3.67 -17.30
N GLY A 131 -1.63 -2.97 -17.59
CA GLY A 131 -0.34 -3.60 -17.90
C GLY A 131 0.20 -4.44 -16.74
N ILE A 132 0.03 -3.99 -15.49
CA ILE A 132 0.42 -4.73 -14.29
C ILE A 132 -0.40 -6.02 -14.14
N GLU A 133 -1.72 -5.93 -14.33
CA GLU A 133 -2.63 -7.08 -14.31
C GLU A 133 -2.22 -8.12 -15.37
N LEU A 134 -1.99 -7.68 -16.62
CA LEU A 134 -1.54 -8.54 -17.70
C LEU A 134 -0.18 -9.19 -17.40
N ALA A 135 0.78 -8.42 -16.90
CA ALA A 135 2.09 -8.94 -16.54
C ALA A 135 2.00 -10.02 -15.45
N ALA A 136 1.13 -9.84 -14.44
CA ALA A 136 0.93 -10.83 -13.39
C ALA A 136 0.38 -12.16 -13.94
N VAL A 137 -0.58 -12.10 -14.87
CA VAL A 137 -1.12 -13.29 -15.53
C VAL A 137 -0.04 -14.00 -16.36
N LEU A 138 0.74 -13.25 -17.15
CA LEU A 138 1.81 -13.83 -17.97
C LEU A 138 2.91 -14.49 -17.12
N VAL A 139 3.30 -13.86 -16.00
CA VAL A 139 4.26 -14.43 -15.05
C VAL A 139 3.70 -15.71 -14.44
N TYR A 140 2.43 -15.71 -14.01
CA TYR A 140 1.79 -16.91 -13.48
C TYR A 140 1.80 -18.06 -14.50
N LEU A 141 1.36 -17.81 -15.73
CA LEU A 141 1.31 -18.83 -16.79
C LEU A 141 2.70 -19.37 -17.10
N GLY A 142 3.72 -18.51 -17.16
CA GLY A 142 5.11 -18.92 -17.39
C GLY A 142 5.61 -19.86 -16.28
N VAL A 143 5.42 -19.48 -15.02
CA VAL A 143 5.84 -20.30 -13.88
C VAL A 143 5.03 -21.60 -13.80
N ALA A 144 3.72 -21.55 -13.99
CA ALA A 144 2.85 -22.72 -13.96
C ALA A 144 3.21 -23.72 -15.07
N THR A 145 3.55 -23.23 -16.25
CA THR A 145 4.00 -24.07 -17.37
C THR A 145 5.34 -24.72 -17.06
N LEU A 146 6.30 -23.96 -16.51
CA LEU A 146 7.60 -24.49 -16.10
C LEU A 146 7.45 -25.59 -15.03
N VAL A 147 6.63 -25.35 -14.01
CA VAL A 147 6.35 -26.34 -12.95
C VAL A 147 5.71 -27.60 -13.52
N ARG A 148 4.83 -27.48 -14.52
CA ARG A 148 4.21 -28.63 -15.18
C ARG A 148 5.20 -29.45 -16.02
N MET A 149 6.28 -28.84 -16.50
CA MET A 149 7.32 -29.52 -17.29
C MET A 149 8.38 -30.21 -16.44
N LEU A 150 8.49 -29.85 -15.16
CA LEU A 150 9.36 -30.47 -14.16
C LEU A 150 8.69 -31.69 -13.53
#